data_AF-A0A1V0UUS3-F1
#
_entry.id   AF-A0A1V0UUS3-F1
#
_cell.length_a   1.000
_cell.length_b   1.000
_cell.length_c   1.000
_cell.angle_alpha   90.00
_cell.angle_beta   90.00
_cell.angle_gamma   90.00
#
_symmetry.space_group_name_H-M   'P 1'
#
loop_
_entity.id
_entity.type
_entity.pdbx_description
1 polymer ?
#
loop_
_entity_poly.entity_id
_entity_poly.type
_entity_poly.pdbx_seq_one_letter_code
_entity_poly.pdbx_strand_id
1 'polypeptide(L)'
;MMITVGAYALNSPIWFAVGLVVMIFIHEMGHVLAAKQKGLPVSAPVFIPFVGALITMKRHPTDASTEAYIALGGPLLGTVGAMAAFGLGVYHQWPDLLNVAYTGFF
;
A
#
# COMPACT_ATOMS: atom_id res chain seq x y z
N MET A 1 -11.16 4.75 0.08
CA MET A 1 -10.91 3.64 -0.86
C MET A 1 -11.74 3.76 -2.13
N MET A 2 -13.08 3.60 -2.11
CA MET A 2 -13.89 3.66 -3.35
C MET A 2 -13.79 5.00 -4.11
N ILE A 3 -13.80 6.13 -3.39
CA ILE A 3 -13.59 7.46 -3.99
C ILE A 3 -12.22 7.55 -4.68
N THR A 4 -11.20 6.99 -4.05
CA THR A 4 -9.82 6.93 -4.57
C THR A 4 -9.75 6.09 -5.85
N VAL A 5 -10.43 4.93 -5.88
CA VAL A 5 -10.55 4.11 -7.10
C VAL A 5 -11.21 4.90 -8.21
N GLY A 6 -12.35 5.55 -7.93
CA GLY A 6 -13.05 6.38 -8.90
C GLY A 6 -12.18 7.49 -9.46
N ALA A 7 -11.40 8.17 -8.62
CA ALA A 7 -10.50 9.24 -9.05
C ALA A 7 -9.38 8.74 -9.99
N TYR A 8 -8.74 7.61 -9.67
CA TYR A 8 -7.72 7.02 -10.56
C TYR A 8 -8.34 6.49 -11.86
N ALA A 9 -9.56 5.94 -11.81
CA ALA A 9 -10.26 5.45 -12.99
C ALA A 9 -10.61 6.54 -14.01
N LEU A 10 -10.59 7.83 -13.62
CA LEU A 10 -10.75 8.95 -14.57
C LEU A 10 -9.56 9.09 -15.52
N ASN A 11 -8.37 8.60 -15.16
CA ASN A 11 -7.12 8.79 -15.89
C ASN A 11 -6.42 7.48 -16.25
N SER A 12 -7.03 6.32 -15.98
CA SER A 12 -6.38 5.01 -16.14
C SER A 12 -7.43 3.90 -16.33
N PRO A 13 -7.05 2.72 -16.86
CA PRO A 13 -7.93 1.56 -16.90
C PRO A 13 -8.48 1.21 -15.51
N ILE A 14 -9.76 0.84 -15.43
CA ILE A 14 -10.43 0.59 -14.15
C ILE A 14 -9.73 -0.50 -13.32
N TRP A 15 -9.24 -1.56 -13.96
CA TRP A 15 -8.56 -2.65 -13.27
C TRP A 15 -7.19 -2.24 -12.73
N PHE A 16 -6.47 -1.40 -13.46
CA PHE A 16 -5.25 -0.78 -12.95
C PHE A 16 -5.57 0.13 -11.75
N ALA A 17 -6.60 0.98 -11.83
CA ALA A 17 -7.00 1.85 -10.73
C ALA A 17 -7.39 1.07 -9.47
N VAL A 18 -8.15 -0.02 -9.62
CA VAL A 18 -8.49 -0.93 -8.51
C VAL A 18 -7.23 -1.56 -7.93
N GLY A 19 -6.37 -2.14 -8.77
CA GLY A 19 -5.14 -2.80 -8.33
C GLY A 19 -4.16 -1.84 -7.65
N LEU A 20 -4.05 -0.60 -8.13
CA LEU A 20 -3.23 0.45 -7.53
C LEU A 20 -3.72 0.80 -6.13
N VAL A 21 -5.03 1.02 -5.94
CA VAL A 21 -5.58 1.34 -4.61
C VAL A 21 -5.44 0.15 -3.65
N VAL A 22 -5.59 -1.08 -4.15
CA VAL A 22 -5.30 -2.29 -3.37
C VAL A 22 -3.81 -2.38 -3.00
N MET A 23 -2.90 -2.02 -3.90
CA MET A 23 -1.46 -2.01 -3.61
C MET A 23 -1.12 -0.98 -2.53
N ILE A 24 -1.67 0.24 -2.61
CA ILE A 24 -1.53 1.28 -1.58
C ILE A 24 -2.07 0.77 -0.24
N PHE A 25 -3.20 0.06 -0.25
CA PHE A 25 -3.75 -0.55 0.97
C PHE A 25 -2.78 -1.57 1.59
N ILE A 26 -2.24 -2.48 0.78
CA ILE A 26 -1.28 -3.49 1.23
C ILE A 26 -0.04 -2.83 1.82
N HIS A 27 0.50 -1.82 1.14
CA HIS A 27 1.62 -1.02 1.65
C HIS A 27 1.28 -0.39 3.02
N GLU A 28 0.18 0.34 3.13
CA GLU A 28 -0.17 1.02 4.38
C GLU A 28 -0.44 0.04 5.52
N MET A 29 -0.99 -1.13 5.21
CA MET A 29 -1.17 -2.20 6.18
C MET A 29 0.16 -2.75 6.71
N GLY A 30 1.24 -2.66 5.95
CA GLY A 30 2.59 -2.99 6.40
C GLY A 30 3.04 -2.08 7.55
N HIS A 31 2.82 -0.78 7.42
CA HIS A 31 3.07 0.18 8.50
C HIS A 31 2.19 -0.09 9.73
N VAL A 32 0.90 -0.37 9.52
CA VAL A 32 -0.04 -0.70 10.61
C VAL A 32 0.40 -1.93 11.39
N LEU A 33 0.78 -3.00 10.68
CA LEU A 33 1.22 -4.25 11.30
C LEU A 33 2.52 -4.04 12.10
N ALA A 34 3.50 -3.35 11.52
CA ALA A 34 4.76 -3.05 12.19
C ALA A 34 4.55 -2.19 13.44
N ALA A 35 3.69 -1.17 13.37
CA ALA A 35 3.36 -0.33 14.52
C ALA A 35 2.62 -1.10 15.62
N LYS A 36 1.68 -1.99 15.27
CA LYS A 36 1.00 -2.86 16.23
C LYS A 36 1.96 -3.84 16.92
N GLN A 37 2.93 -4.40 16.19
CA GLN A 37 3.97 -5.26 16.77
C GLN A 37 4.86 -4.52 17.78
N LYS A 38 5.03 -3.20 17.60
CA LYS A 38 5.72 -2.31 18.56
C LYS A 38 4.79 -1.74 19.65
N GLY A 39 3.54 -2.22 19.72
CA GLY A 39 2.56 -1.77 20.73
C GLY A 39 2.14 -0.31 20.58
N LEU A 40 2.26 0.27 19.38
CA LEU A 40 1.83 1.64 19.12
C LEU A 40 0.36 1.69 18.66
N PRO A 41 -0.46 2.58 19.25
CA PRO A 41 -1.83 2.78 18.83
C PRO A 41 -1.89 3.54 17.50
N VAL A 42 -2.39 2.87 16.46
CA VAL A 42 -2.52 3.42 15.10
C VAL A 42 -3.97 3.40 14.61
N SER A 43 -4.35 4.37 13.78
CA SER A 43 -5.67 4.42 13.14
C SER A 43 -5.79 3.43 11.98
N ALA A 44 -7.01 3.27 11.47
CA ALA A 44 -7.20 2.70 10.14
C ALA A 44 -6.61 3.63 9.06
N PRO A 45 -6.17 3.07 7.91
CA PRO A 45 -5.75 3.85 6.75
C PRO A 45 -6.85 4.76 6.21
N VAL A 46 -6.51 6.03 5.97
CA VAL A 46 -7.35 6.99 5.26
C VAL A 46 -6.76 7.22 3.88
N PHE A 47 -7.56 7.05 2.83
CA PHE A 47 -7.12 7.22 1.46
C PHE A 47 -7.43 8.62 0.95
N ILE A 48 -6.45 9.27 0.35
CA ILE A 48 -6.56 10.57 -0.30
C ILE A 48 -6.27 10.38 -1.80
N PRO A 49 -7.22 10.68 -2.69
CA PRO A 49 -7.02 10.59 -4.14
C PRO A 49 -5.74 11.30 -4.59
N PHE A 50 -4.96 10.62 -5.45
CA PHE A 50 -3.71 11.11 -6.03
C PHE A 50 -2.55 11.39 -5.07
N VAL A 51 -2.76 11.26 -3.75
CA VAL A 51 -1.71 11.43 -2.73
C VAL A 51 -1.28 10.08 -2.17
N GLY A 52 -2.23 9.19 -1.87
CA GLY A 52 -1.94 7.86 -1.31
C GLY A 52 -2.86 7.50 -0.15
N ALA A 53 -2.31 6.82 0.84
CA ALA A 53 -2.97 6.56 2.12
C ALA A 53 -2.09 7.06 3.27
N LEU A 54 -2.72 7.29 4.42
CA LEU A 54 -2.01 7.65 5.63
C LEU A 54 -2.69 7.03 6.86
N ILE A 55 -1.86 6.67 7.83
CA ILE A 55 -2.27 6.34 9.20
C ILE A 55 -1.82 7.42 10.17
N THR A 56 -2.58 7.55 11.23
CA THR A 56 -2.23 8.43 12.36
C THR A 56 -1.80 7.58 13.54
N MET A 57 -0.77 8.04 14.26
CA MET A 57 -0.31 7.44 15.50
C MET A 57 -0.73 8.35 16.66
N LYS A 58 -1.34 7.78 17.71
CA LYS A 58 -1.65 8.56 18.92
C LYS A 58 -0.42 8.79 19.80
N ARG A 59 0.62 7.97 19.61
CA ARG A 59 1.89 8.04 20.31
C ARG A 59 3.01 7.85 19.30
N HIS A 60 3.96 8.78 19.26
CA HIS A 60 5.13 8.69 18.39
C HIS A 60 6.17 7.72 18.96
N PRO A 61 6.96 7.05 18.09
CA PRO A 61 8.12 6.30 18.52
C PRO A 61 9.12 7.22 19.24
N THR A 62 9.74 6.71 20.30
CA THR A 62 10.72 7.46 21.11
C THR A 62 12.16 7.18 20.72
N ASP A 63 12.38 6.25 19.78
CA ASP A 63 13.70 5.83 19.32
C ASP A 63 13.69 5.56 17.81
N ALA A 64 14.85 5.80 17.19
CA ALA A 64 15.03 5.67 15.75
C ALA A 64 14.88 4.23 15.24
N SER A 65 15.15 3.22 16.07
CA SER A 65 15.04 1.82 15.66
C SER A 65 13.57 1.41 15.48
N THR A 66 12.69 1.88 16.36
CA THR A 66 11.24 1.67 16.25
C THR A 66 10.67 2.44 15.07
N GLU A 67 11.11 3.69 14.85
CA GLU A 67 10.70 4.47 13.69
C GLU A 67 11.09 3.78 12.38
N ALA A 68 12.34 3.34 12.25
CA ALA A 68 12.82 2.61 11.08
C ALA A 68 12.06 1.29 10.87
N TYR A 69 11.77 0.55 11.95
CA TYR A 69 11.00 -0.69 11.87
C TYR A 69 9.59 -0.47 11.29
N ILE A 70 8.91 0.59 11.71
CA ILE A 70 7.57 0.94 11.22
C ILE A 70 7.67 1.44 9.78
N ALA A 71 8.63 2.30 9.48
CA ALA A 71 8.85 2.84 8.14
C ALA A 71 9.16 1.74 7.11
N LEU A 72 9.87 0.67 7.50
CA LEU A 72 10.15 -0.46 6.61
C LEU A 72 8.95 -1.39 6.41
N GLY A 73 7.99 -1.40 7.34
CA GLY A 73 6.82 -2.29 7.27
C GLY A 73 6.04 -2.16 5.97
N GLY A 74 5.80 -0.92 5.52
CA GLY A 74 5.06 -0.64 4.29
C GLY A 74 5.77 -1.10 3.02
N PRO A 75 7.02 -0.68 2.75
CA PRO A 75 7.81 -1.14 1.62
C PRO A 75 7.97 -2.66 1.57
N LEU A 76 8.19 -3.32 2.72
CA LEU A 76 8.34 -4.78 2.76
C LEU A 76 7.04 -5.49 2.37
N LEU A 77 5.90 -5.11 2.96
CA LEU A 77 4.62 -5.75 2.64
C LEU A 77 4.13 -5.37 1.24
N GLY A 78 4.38 -4.13 0.82
CA GLY A 78 4.15 -3.67 -0.55
C GLY A 78 4.94 -4.48 -1.58
N THR A 79 6.21 -4.79 -1.30
CA THR A 79 7.03 -5.66 -2.17
C THR A 79 6.44 -7.06 -2.28
N VAL A 80 5.94 -7.63 -1.17
CA VAL A 80 5.24 -8.93 -1.21
C VAL A 80 3.96 -8.85 -2.06
N GLY A 81 3.17 -7.77 -1.90
CA GLY A 81 2.01 -7.50 -2.74
C GLY A 81 2.36 -7.38 -4.22
N ALA A 82 3.42 -6.64 -4.55
CA ALA A 82 3.90 -6.42 -5.90
C ALA A 82 4.39 -7.73 -6.55
N MET A 83 5.11 -8.57 -5.81
CA MET A 83 5.51 -9.90 -6.28
C MET A 83 4.29 -10.79 -6.56
N ALA A 84 3.25 -10.75 -5.72
CA ALA A 84 2.02 -11.48 -5.95
C ALA A 84 1.28 -10.98 -7.20
N ALA A 85 1.16 -9.66 -7.36
CA ALA A 85 0.60 -9.04 -8.56
C ALA A 85 1.39 -9.40 -9.83
N PHE A 86 2.73 -9.40 -9.75
CA PHE A 86 3.60 -9.81 -10.85
C PHE A 86 3.36 -11.27 -11.25
N GLY A 87 3.38 -12.19 -10.28
CA GLY A 87 3.16 -13.62 -10.53
C GLY A 87 1.80 -13.89 -11.16
N LEU A 88 0.74 -13.26 -10.64
CA LEU A 88 -0.61 -13.35 -11.20
C LEU A 88 -0.70 -12.72 -12.59
N GLY A 89 -0.05 -11.57 -12.80
CA GLY A 89 -0.05 -10.85 -14.07
C GLY A 89 0.64 -11.66 -15.18
N VAL A 90 1.77 -12.31 -14.87
CA VAL A 90 2.46 -13.21 -15.79
C VAL A 90 1.62 -14.46 -16.06
N TYR A 91 1.08 -15.09 -15.01
CA TYR A 91 0.33 -16.34 -15.16
C TYR A 91 -0.95 -16.17 -15.97
N HIS A 92 -1.70 -15.09 -15.74
CA HIS A 92 -2.96 -14.81 -16.43
C HIS A 92 -2.81 -13.96 -17.71
N GLN A 93 -1.58 -13.53 -18.04
CA GLN A 93 -1.33 -12.61 -19.15
C GLN A 93 -2.15 -11.31 -19.02
N TRP A 94 -2.17 -10.72 -17.81
CA TRP A 94 -2.98 -9.54 -17.49
C TRP A 94 -2.10 -8.28 -17.38
N PRO A 95 -2.05 -7.42 -18.42
CA PRO A 95 -1.15 -6.28 -18.47
C PRO A 95 -1.37 -5.25 -17.35
N ASP A 96 -2.64 -5.02 -16.96
CA ASP A 96 -2.94 -4.09 -15.87
C ASP A 96 -2.31 -4.51 -14.55
N LEU A 97 -2.30 -5.82 -14.26
CA LEU A 97 -1.73 -6.34 -13.02
C LEU A 97 -0.20 -6.29 -13.03
N LEU A 98 0.42 -6.42 -14.21
CA LEU A 98 1.85 -6.17 -14.39
C LEU A 98 2.20 -4.70 -14.17
N ASN A 99 1.37 -3.77 -14.65
CA ASN A 99 1.56 -2.34 -14.38
C ASN A 99 1.40 -2.04 -12.88
N VAL A 100 0.42 -2.65 -12.20
CA VAL A 100 0.25 -2.54 -10.74
C VAL A 100 1.49 -3.08 -10.00
N ALA A 101 2.03 -4.21 -10.44
CA ALA A 101 3.26 -4.76 -9.87
C ALA A 101 4.46 -3.84 -10.08
N TYR A 102 4.64 -3.31 -11.30
CA TYR A 102 5.69 -2.34 -11.61
C TYR A 102 5.59 -1.12 -10.69
N THR A 103 4.40 -0.53 -10.55
CA THR A 103 4.19 0.58 -9.61
C THR A 103 4.38 0.17 -8.16
N GLY A 104 4.09 -1.08 -7.77
CA GLY A 104 4.32 -1.56 -6.40
C GLY A 104 5.79 -1.75 -6.03
N PHE A 105 6.70 -1.88 -7.01
CA PHE A 105 8.14 -2.02 -6.78
C PHE A 105 8.88 -0.69 -6.62
N PHE A 106 8.28 0.43 -7.03
CA PHE A 106 8.89 1.77 -7.04
C PHE A 106 8.07 2.78 -6.23
#